data_AF-A0A7W8JU38-F1
#
_entry.id   AF-A0A7W8JU38-F1
#
_cell.length_a   1.000
_cell.length_b   1.000
_cell.length_c   1.000
_cell.angle_alpha   90.00
_cell.angle_beta   90.00
_cell.angle_gamma   90.00
#
_symmetry.space_group_name_H-M   'P 1'
#
loop_
_entity.id
_entity.type
_entity.pdbx_description
1 polymer ?
#
loop_
_entity_poly.entity_id
_entity_poly.type
_entity_poly.pdbx_seq_one_letter_code
_entity_poly.pdbx_strand_id
1 'polypeptide(L)'
;MAHELHHARRWQGPGYGQTLLEVLVSEGLAQMNELDERGGQLPPYAQADVDLEALWTRALPLLDRSDHRFEAWFYGSEADGLTRWSGYSLGYELVRRHLARVGGNAARHVHTGAGSFQTAW
;
A
#
# COMPACT_ATOMS: atom_id res chain seq x y z
N MET A 1 3.71 5.76 -15.26
CA MET A 1 4.67 6.81 -14.84
C MET A 1 4.23 7.48 -13.54
N ALA A 2 2.94 7.81 -13.38
CA ALA A 2 2.31 8.29 -12.14
C ALA A 2 2.84 7.63 -10.85
N HIS A 3 2.85 6.29 -10.84
CA HIS A 3 3.21 5.45 -9.69
C HIS A 3 4.64 5.73 -9.21
N GLU A 4 5.62 5.53 -10.10
CA GLU A 4 7.03 5.76 -9.81
C GLU A 4 7.35 7.23 -9.50
N LEU A 5 6.65 8.17 -10.15
CA LEU A 5 6.80 9.59 -9.85
C LEU A 5 6.30 9.92 -8.43
N HIS A 6 5.25 9.24 -7.96
CA HIS A 6 4.79 9.39 -6.58
C HIS A 6 5.85 8.89 -5.58
N HIS A 7 6.47 7.74 -5.84
CA HIS A 7 7.60 7.26 -5.03
C HIS A 7 8.74 8.28 -4.97
N ALA A 8 9.12 8.87 -6.11
CA ALA A 8 10.16 9.90 -6.16
C ALA A 8 9.82 11.14 -5.31
N ARG A 9 8.55 11.55 -5.28
CA ARG A 9 8.08 12.66 -4.41
C ARG A 9 8.12 12.25 -2.93
N ARG A 10 7.63 11.05 -2.60
CA ARG A 10 7.62 10.53 -1.23
C ARG A 10 9.03 10.39 -0.64
N TRP A 11 10.03 10.14 -1.49
CA TRP A 11 11.45 10.10 -1.12
C TRP A 11 11.97 11.38 -0.44
N GLN A 12 11.32 12.52 -0.66
CA GLN A 12 11.68 13.80 -0.04
C GLN A 12 11.13 13.97 1.40
N GLY A 13 10.35 13.01 1.89
CA GLY A 13 9.82 13.00 3.27
C GLY A 13 10.10 11.67 3.98
N PRO A 14 9.07 10.86 4.29
CA PRO A 14 9.26 9.61 5.02
C PRO A 14 10.02 8.53 4.23
N GLY A 15 10.21 8.72 2.92
CA GLY A 15 10.83 7.69 2.07
C GLY A 15 9.84 6.59 1.68
N TYR A 16 10.33 5.64 0.88
CA TYR A 16 9.56 4.44 0.50
C TYR A 16 9.31 3.53 1.71
N GLY A 17 10.22 3.51 2.67
CA GLY A 17 10.09 2.73 3.90
C GLY A 17 10.89 1.43 3.90
N GLN A 18 10.99 0.85 5.08
CA GLN A 18 11.65 -0.42 5.35
C GLN A 18 10.71 -1.41 6.03
N THR A 19 9.73 -0.96 6.81
CA THR A 19 8.77 -1.86 7.46
C THR A 19 7.63 -2.26 6.53
N LEU A 20 6.94 -3.36 6.84
CA LEU A 20 5.81 -3.80 6.01
C LEU A 20 4.75 -2.70 5.89
N LEU A 21 4.42 -2.02 6.99
CA LEU A 21 3.44 -0.94 6.98
C LEU A 21 3.87 0.22 6.08
N GLU A 22 5.15 0.62 6.13
CA GLU A 22 5.64 1.72 5.30
C GLU A 22 5.58 1.38 3.81
N VAL A 23 5.95 0.15 3.45
CA VAL A 23 5.89 -0.33 2.06
C VAL A 23 4.43 -0.40 1.58
N LEU A 24 3.51 -0.97 2.38
CA LEU A 24 2.08 -1.00 2.05
C LEU A 24 1.52 0.40 1.79
N VAL A 25 1.87 1.38 2.63
CA VAL A 25 1.42 2.77 2.48
C VAL A 25 2.05 3.43 1.25
N SER A 26 3.34 3.21 1.00
CA SER A 26 4.03 3.77 -0.16
C SER A 26 3.44 3.27 -1.47
N GLU A 27 3.19 1.97 -1.58
CA GLU A 27 2.55 1.38 -2.76
C GLU A 27 1.10 1.83 -2.90
N GLY A 28 0.32 1.81 -1.81
CA GLY A 28 -1.08 2.24 -1.82
C GLY A 28 -1.25 3.70 -2.24
N LEU A 29 -0.39 4.60 -1.77
CA LEU A 29 -0.42 6.02 -2.19
C LEU A 29 -0.04 6.17 -3.67
N ALA A 30 0.97 5.43 -4.14
CA ALA A 30 1.37 5.46 -5.54
C ALA A 30 0.24 4.94 -6.47
N GLN A 31 -0.46 3.87 -6.06
CA GLN A 31 -1.64 3.34 -6.76
C GLN A 31 -2.79 4.35 -6.78
N MET A 32 -3.06 5.05 -5.67
CA MET A 32 -4.08 6.11 -5.63
C MET A 32 -3.71 7.30 -6.53
N ASN A 33 -2.43 7.68 -6.59
CA ASN A 33 -1.97 8.72 -7.51
C ASN A 33 -2.11 8.29 -8.98
N GLU A 34 -1.82 7.02 -9.28
CA GLU A 34 -2.00 6.46 -10.60
C GLU A 34 -3.48 6.38 -11.02
N LEU A 35 -4.37 6.07 -10.08
CA LEU A 35 -5.81 6.03 -10.30
C LEU A 35 -6.35 7.36 -10.83
N ASP A 36 -5.90 8.48 -10.24
CA ASP A 36 -6.27 9.83 -10.66
C ASP A 36 -5.83 10.10 -12.13
N GLU A 37 -4.60 9.71 -12.49
CA GLU A 37 -4.08 9.86 -13.85
C GLU A 37 -4.76 8.93 -14.87
N ARG A 38 -5.28 7.79 -14.42
CA ARG A 38 -6.01 6.80 -15.25
C ARG A 38 -7.50 7.11 -15.39
N GLY A 39 -7.98 8.25 -14.89
CA GLY A 39 -9.40 8.61 -14.94
C GLY A 39 -10.29 7.66 -14.12
N GLY A 40 -9.78 7.14 -13.00
CA GLY A 40 -10.52 6.27 -12.09
C GLY A 40 -10.46 4.77 -12.42
N GLN A 41 -9.63 4.36 -13.39
CA GLN A 41 -9.38 2.93 -13.64
C GLN A 41 -8.29 2.38 -12.74
N LEU A 42 -8.65 1.41 -11.90
CA LEU A 42 -7.72 0.74 -11.02
C LEU A 42 -6.71 -0.11 -11.78
N PRO A 43 -5.42 -0.09 -11.38
CA PRO A 43 -4.46 -0.99 -11.96
C PRO A 43 -4.78 -2.45 -11.55
N PRO A 44 -4.54 -3.46 -12.41
CA PRO A 44 -4.86 -4.86 -12.11
C PRO A 44 -4.24 -5.39 -10.81
N TYR A 45 -3.06 -4.88 -10.42
CA TYR A 45 -2.39 -5.27 -9.16
C TYR A 45 -3.02 -4.68 -7.91
N ALA A 46 -3.94 -3.73 -8.01
CA ALA A 46 -4.74 -3.26 -6.86
C ALA A 46 -5.97 -4.13 -6.58
N GLN A 47 -6.24 -5.14 -7.42
CA GLN A 47 -7.51 -5.86 -7.46
C GLN A 47 -7.34 -7.38 -7.38
N ALA A 48 -6.33 -7.86 -6.66
CA ALA A 48 -6.21 -9.30 -6.41
C ALA A 48 -7.46 -9.82 -5.67
N ASP A 49 -7.94 -11.00 -6.09
CA ASP A 49 -9.02 -11.70 -5.40
C ASP A 49 -8.49 -12.35 -4.11
N VAL A 50 -8.52 -11.59 -3.02
CA VAL A 50 -8.00 -11.95 -1.69
C VAL A 50 -8.96 -11.50 -0.60
N ASP A 51 -9.03 -12.26 0.50
CA ASP A 51 -9.70 -11.82 1.72
C ASP A 51 -8.82 -10.79 2.43
N LEU A 52 -9.17 -9.51 2.28
CA LEU A 52 -8.43 -8.39 2.84
C LEU A 52 -8.42 -8.37 4.37
N GLU A 53 -9.50 -8.82 5.03
CA GLU A 53 -9.56 -8.81 6.51
C GLU A 53 -8.69 -9.92 7.11
N ALA A 54 -8.71 -11.11 6.49
CA ALA A 54 -7.79 -12.19 6.86
C ALA A 54 -6.33 -11.80 6.60
N LEU A 55 -6.07 -11.14 5.46
CA LEU A 55 -4.74 -10.69 5.07
C LEU A 55 -4.20 -9.58 5.99
N TRP A 56 -5.05 -8.64 6.41
CA TRP A 56 -4.68 -7.62 7.40
C TRP A 56 -4.34 -8.25 8.75
N THR A 57 -5.17 -9.19 9.23
CA THR A 57 -4.92 -9.91 10.48
C THR A 57 -3.55 -10.60 10.46
N ARG A 58 -3.18 -11.17 9.30
CA ARG A 58 -1.88 -11.77 9.08
C ARG A 58 -0.73 -10.74 9.01
N ALA A 59 -0.98 -9.54 8.50
CA ALA A 59 0.00 -8.46 8.41
C ALA A 59 0.30 -7.80 9.77
N LEU A 60 -0.68 -7.74 10.68
CA LEU A 60 -0.57 -7.08 12.00
C LEU A 60 0.74 -7.36 12.76
N PRO A 61 1.16 -8.62 13.00
CA PRO A 61 2.40 -8.91 13.74
C PRO A 61 3.68 -8.55 12.99
N LEU A 62 3.58 -8.14 11.72
CA LEU A 62 4.71 -7.84 10.84
C LEU A 62 4.79 -6.35 10.46
N LEU A 63 3.81 -5.53 10.84
CA LEU A 63 3.70 -4.14 10.37
C LEU A 63 4.97 -3.31 10.62
N ASP A 64 5.59 -3.47 11.79
CA ASP A 64 6.80 -2.74 12.19
C ASP A 64 8.10 -3.49 11.84
N ARG A 65 8.01 -4.64 11.16
CA ARG A 65 9.18 -5.47 10.80
C ARG A 65 9.77 -5.07 9.47
N SER A 66 11.09 -4.88 9.45
CA SER A 66 11.87 -4.62 8.25
C SER A 66 12.38 -5.87 7.53
N ASP A 67 12.27 -7.04 8.15
CA ASP A 67 12.65 -8.34 7.58
C ASP A 67 11.45 -9.11 7.01
N HIS A 68 10.39 -8.37 6.66
CA HIS A 68 9.26 -8.92 5.92
C HIS A 68 9.72 -9.33 4.50
N ARG A 69 9.15 -10.41 3.98
CA ARG A 69 9.47 -10.90 2.63
C ARG A 69 8.68 -10.11 1.59
N PHE A 70 9.28 -9.04 1.08
CA PHE A 70 8.67 -8.19 0.06
C PHE A 70 8.14 -9.01 -1.13
N GLU A 71 8.96 -9.89 -1.69
CA GLU A 71 8.60 -10.69 -2.86
C GLU A 71 7.37 -11.56 -2.58
N ALA A 72 7.26 -12.13 -1.39
CA ALA A 72 6.13 -12.97 -1.01
C ALA A 72 4.82 -12.17 -0.93
N TRP A 73 4.87 -10.96 -0.34
CA TRP A 73 3.69 -10.09 -0.21
C TRP A 73 3.26 -9.51 -1.56
N PHE A 74 4.20 -9.00 -2.35
CA PHE A 74 3.89 -8.21 -3.54
C PHE A 74 3.86 -9.02 -4.83
N TYR A 75 4.70 -10.06 -4.96
CA TYR A 75 4.72 -10.96 -6.13
C TYR A 75 4.02 -12.30 -5.90
N GLY A 76 3.71 -12.64 -4.65
CA GLY A 76 3.06 -13.88 -4.25
C GLY A 76 4.05 -14.97 -3.85
N SER A 77 3.56 -15.94 -3.08
CA SER A 77 4.35 -17.08 -2.61
C SER A 77 3.44 -18.23 -2.21
N GLU A 78 3.50 -19.34 -2.96
CA GLU A 78 2.77 -20.57 -2.62
C GLU A 78 3.20 -21.13 -1.26
N ALA A 79 4.50 -21.13 -0.96
CA ALA A 79 5.05 -21.60 0.32
C ALA A 79 4.52 -20.82 1.53
N ASP A 80 4.09 -19.57 1.29
CA ASP A 80 3.52 -18.72 2.33
C ASP A 80 1.99 -18.65 2.23
N GLY A 81 1.36 -19.28 1.25
CA GLY A 81 -0.07 -19.08 0.96
C GLY A 81 -0.42 -17.60 0.72
N LEU A 82 0.45 -16.86 0.02
CA LEU A 82 0.19 -15.48 -0.40
C LEU A 82 -0.10 -15.45 -1.89
N THR A 83 -1.33 -15.05 -2.24
CA THR A 83 -1.69 -14.76 -3.63
C THR A 83 -0.87 -13.61 -4.16
N ARG A 84 -0.51 -13.65 -5.45
CA ARG A 84 0.16 -12.55 -6.12
C ARG A 84 -0.62 -11.25 -5.93
N TRP A 85 0.12 -10.17 -5.66
CA TRP A 85 -0.40 -8.83 -5.39
C TRP A 85 -1.15 -8.64 -4.06
N SER A 86 -1.09 -9.59 -3.13
CA SER A 86 -1.63 -9.45 -1.78
C SER A 86 -1.25 -8.11 -1.12
N GLY A 87 0.04 -7.77 -1.12
CA GLY A 87 0.56 -6.51 -0.55
C GLY A 87 0.03 -5.26 -1.27
N TYR A 88 -0.06 -5.30 -2.60
CA TYR A 88 -0.61 -4.18 -3.39
C TYR A 88 -2.10 -3.96 -3.11
N SER A 89 -2.91 -5.01 -3.09
CA SER A 89 -4.34 -4.90 -2.78
C SER A 89 -4.57 -4.38 -1.35
N LEU A 90 -3.80 -4.91 -0.38
CA LEU A 90 -3.90 -4.52 1.01
C LEU A 90 -3.48 -3.05 1.22
N GLY A 91 -2.36 -2.64 0.64
CA GLY A 91 -1.86 -1.27 0.71
C GLY A 91 -2.81 -0.27 0.07
N TYR A 92 -3.34 -0.59 -1.11
CA TYR A 92 -4.36 0.21 -1.78
C TYR A 92 -5.61 0.41 -0.89
N GLU A 93 -6.16 -0.66 -0.33
CA GLU A 93 -7.36 -0.56 0.51
C GLU A 93 -7.10 0.25 1.80
N LEU A 94 -5.95 0.03 2.45
CA LEU A 94 -5.55 0.76 3.65
C LEU A 94 -5.51 2.28 3.38
N VAL A 95 -4.86 2.68 2.29
CA VAL A 95 -4.76 4.08 1.89
C VAL A 95 -6.12 4.64 1.48
N ARG A 96 -6.92 3.88 0.73
CA ARG A 96 -8.28 4.29 0.32
C ARG A 96 -9.16 4.55 1.55
N ARG A 97 -9.15 3.66 2.55
CA ARG A 97 -9.88 3.84 3.82
C ARG A 97 -9.40 5.09 4.57
N HIS A 98 -8.09 5.32 4.62
CA HIS A 98 -7.54 6.50 5.28
C HIS A 98 -8.01 7.80 4.61
N LEU A 99 -7.85 7.90 3.30
CA LEU A 99 -8.26 9.08 2.52
C LEU A 99 -9.77 9.31 2.58
N ALA A 100 -10.59 8.26 2.61
CA ALA A 100 -12.03 8.38 2.80
C ALA A 100 -12.40 8.99 4.17
N ARG A 101 -11.58 8.75 5.21
CA ARG A 101 -11.80 9.29 6.56
C ARG A 101 -11.31 10.72 6.71
N VAL A 102 -10.14 11.06 6.18
CA VAL A 102 -9.48 12.36 6.42
C VAL A 102 -9.64 13.36 5.27
N GLY A 103 -10.12 12.89 4.12
CA GLY A 103 -10.19 13.66 2.87
C GLY A 103 -8.84 13.82 2.18
N GLY A 104 -8.81 14.50 1.04
CA GLY A 104 -7.59 14.70 0.26
C GLY A 104 -7.28 13.59 -0.74
N ASN A 105 -6.07 13.60 -1.30
CA ASN A 105 -5.60 12.65 -2.30
C ASN A 105 -4.14 12.22 -2.03
N ALA A 106 -3.64 11.29 -2.85
CA ALA A 106 -2.29 10.75 -2.70
C ALA A 106 -1.18 11.81 -2.73
N ALA A 107 -1.35 12.87 -3.53
CA ALA A 107 -0.39 13.98 -3.60
C ALA A 107 -0.37 14.79 -2.29
N ARG A 108 -1.54 15.05 -1.69
CA ARG A 108 -1.64 15.76 -0.41
C ARG A 108 -1.04 14.97 0.76
N HIS A 109 -1.17 13.65 0.72
CA HIS A 109 -0.70 12.74 1.77
C HIS A 109 0.67 12.12 1.49
N VAL A 110 1.40 12.62 0.48
CA VAL A 110 2.69 12.06 0.04
C VAL A 110 3.73 11.99 1.17
N HIS A 111 3.70 12.93 2.11
CA HIS A 111 4.61 12.98 3.28
C HIS A 111 3.96 12.52 4.60
N THR A 112 2.71 12.03 4.58
CA THR A 112 2.09 11.46 5.77
C THR A 112 2.83 10.17 6.16
N GLY A 113 3.22 10.07 7.44
CA GLY A 113 3.89 8.91 7.99
C GLY A 113 2.99 7.68 8.02
N ALA A 114 3.57 6.49 7.84
CA ALA A 114 2.81 5.26 7.67
C ALA A 114 1.93 4.89 8.89
N GLY A 115 2.38 5.23 10.11
CA GLY A 115 1.60 5.02 11.33
C GLY A 115 0.23 5.72 11.34
N SER A 116 0.06 6.83 10.61
CA SER A 116 -1.26 7.50 10.50
C SER A 116 -2.29 6.68 9.72
N PHE A 117 -1.83 5.76 8.86
CA PHE A 117 -2.70 4.93 8.03
C PHE A 117 -3.19 3.69 8.78
N GLN A 118 -2.43 3.16 9.74
CA GLN A 118 -2.75 1.93 10.46
C GLN A 118 -4.13 1.97 11.14
N THR A 119 -4.56 3.14 11.64
CA THR A 119 -5.86 3.31 12.30
C THR A 119 -7.05 3.29 11.34
N ALA A 120 -6.81 3.32 10.03
CA ALA A 120 -7.85 3.32 9.01
C ALA A 120 -8.41 1.92 8.69
N TRP A 121 -7.73 0.87 9.16
CA TRP A 121 -8.26 -0.48 9.12
C TRP A 121 -9.19 -0.74 10.29
#